data_AF-A0A938YZD0-F1
#
_entry.id   AF-A0A938YZD0-F1
#
_cell.length_a   1.000
_cell.length_b   1.000
_cell.length_c   1.000
_cell.angle_alpha   90.00
_cell.angle_beta   90.00
_cell.angle_gamma   90.00
#
_symmetry.space_group_name_H-M   'P 1'
#
loop_
_entity.id
_entity.type
_entity.pdbx_description
1 polymer ?
#
loop_
_entity_poly.entity_id
_entity_poly.type
_entity_poly.pdbx_seq_one_letter_code
_entity_poly.pdbx_strand_id
1 'polypeptide(L)'
;MKPYQEFTISDYQQGYIATPTDYCCVFCQETFDKEEIYPVGGAFFTAKKRMMQHITEHHGTVLSALLALPKEQTGLSESQQEILQLFAQDVSDTVIAQRLGIS
;
A
#
# COMPACT_ATOMS: atom_id res chain seq x y z
N MET A 1 -6.13 -19.22 0.42
CA MET A 1 -4.97 -18.33 0.67
C MET A 1 -3.73 -19.12 0.30
N LYS A 2 -2.99 -18.72 -0.76
CA LYS A 2 -1.70 -19.36 -1.06
C LYS A 2 -0.74 -19.07 0.13
N PRO A 3 0.17 -19.99 0.47
CA PRO A 3 1.05 -19.84 1.61
C PRO A 3 1.89 -18.57 1.44
N TYR A 4 2.02 -17.80 2.53
CA TYR A 4 2.77 -16.56 2.64
C TYR A 4 3.97 -16.50 1.67
N GLN A 5 3.86 -15.71 0.60
CA GLN A 5 5.06 -15.24 -0.08
C GLN A 5 5.81 -14.38 0.95
N GLU A 6 7.03 -14.75 1.30
CA GLU A 6 7.89 -13.89 2.13
C GLU A 6 8.22 -12.63 1.32
N PHE A 7 7.49 -11.55 1.60
CA PHE A 7 7.78 -10.24 1.05
C PHE A 7 8.93 -9.60 1.84
N THR A 8 9.85 -8.96 1.11
CA THR A 8 10.90 -8.16 1.71
C THR A 8 10.34 -6.82 2.18
N ILE A 9 11.10 -6.10 3.03
CA ILE A 9 10.75 -4.72 3.40
C ILE A 9 10.62 -3.84 2.15
N SER A 10 11.48 -4.04 1.15
CA SER A 10 11.42 -3.29 -0.11
C SER A 10 10.11 -3.53 -0.87
N ASP A 11 9.60 -4.75 -0.85
CA ASP A 11 8.32 -5.07 -1.51
C ASP A 11 7.16 -4.33 -0.84
N TYR A 12 7.15 -4.29 0.50
CA TYR A 12 6.15 -3.51 1.23
C TYR A 12 6.30 -2.01 1.02
N GLN A 13 7.52 -1.48 0.91
CA GLN A 13 7.75 -0.05 0.65
C GLN A 13 7.26 0.40 -0.73
N GLN A 14 7.34 -0.48 -1.74
CA GLN A 14 6.85 -0.18 -3.10
C GLN A 14 5.39 -0.62 -3.34
N GLY A 15 4.86 -1.52 -2.51
CA GLY A 15 3.49 -2.05 -2.57
C GLY A 15 3.26 -3.17 -3.60
N TYR A 16 4.31 -3.69 -4.21
CA TYR A 16 4.24 -4.81 -5.16
C TYR A 16 5.53 -5.64 -5.10
N ILE A 17 5.51 -6.85 -5.64
CA ILE A 17 6.69 -7.66 -5.96
C ILE A 17 6.85 -7.75 -7.48
N ALA A 18 8.07 -7.74 -7.98
CA ALA A 18 8.38 -7.99 -9.39
C ALA A 18 8.86 -9.43 -9.57
N THR A 19 8.10 -10.26 -10.29
CA THR A 19 8.52 -11.60 -10.71
C THR A 19 9.24 -11.48 -12.08
N PRO A 20 9.73 -12.57 -12.69
CA PRO A 20 10.25 -12.49 -14.06
C PRO A 20 9.21 -11.96 -15.06
N THR A 21 7.96 -12.44 -14.95
CA THR A 21 6.87 -12.20 -15.92
C THR A 21 5.92 -11.07 -15.51
N ASP A 22 5.77 -10.79 -14.22
CA ASP A 22 4.68 -9.95 -13.71
C ASP A 22 5.15 -8.94 -12.66
N TYR A 23 4.29 -7.95 -12.44
CA TYR A 23 4.21 -7.23 -11.17
C TYR A 23 2.99 -7.74 -10.39
N CYS A 24 3.14 -8.07 -9.11
CA CYS A 24 2.06 -8.58 -8.26
C CYS A 24 1.86 -7.67 -7.03
N CYS A 25 0.62 -7.22 -6.80
CA CYS A 25 0.27 -6.37 -5.68
C CYS A 25 0.38 -7.15 -4.36
N VAL A 26 1.11 -6.62 -3.38
CA VAL A 26 1.28 -7.33 -2.08
C VAL A 26 -0.01 -7.32 -1.24
N PHE A 27 -0.94 -6.41 -1.54
CA PHE A 27 -2.17 -6.21 -0.76
C PHE A 27 -3.33 -7.10 -1.26
N CYS A 28 -3.53 -7.20 -2.58
CA CYS A 28 -4.68 -7.89 -3.16
C CYS A 28 -4.33 -9.01 -4.15
N GLN A 29 -3.04 -9.23 -4.43
CA GLN A 29 -2.55 -10.21 -5.39
C GLN A 29 -2.97 -9.97 -6.86
N GLU A 30 -3.48 -8.79 -7.21
CA GLU A 30 -3.66 -8.41 -8.63
C GLU A 30 -2.30 -8.37 -9.34
N THR A 31 -2.27 -8.86 -10.57
CA THR A 31 -1.04 -9.00 -11.37
C THR A 31 -1.12 -8.25 -12.69
N PHE A 32 0.01 -7.73 -13.14
CA PHE A 32 0.19 -7.14 -14.47
C PHE A 32 1.40 -7.77 -15.16
N ASP A 33 1.16 -8.47 -16.26
CA ASP A 33 2.15 -9.11 -17.11
C ASP A 33 3.01 -8.04 -17.82
N LYS A 34 4.33 -8.21 -17.80
CA LYS A 34 5.30 -7.25 -18.33
C LYS A 34 5.32 -7.16 -19.85
N GLU A 35 4.85 -8.17 -20.56
CA GLU A 35 4.79 -8.19 -22.02
C GLU A 35 3.51 -7.53 -22.55
N GLU A 36 2.55 -7.26 -21.67
CA GLU A 36 1.30 -6.58 -22.01
C GLU A 36 1.41 -5.04 -21.90
N ILE A 37 0.58 -4.36 -22.69
CA ILE A 37 0.37 -2.92 -22.62
C ILE A 37 -1.06 -2.65 -22.16
N TYR A 38 -1.20 -1.84 -21.12
CA TYR A 38 -2.48 -1.62 -20.45
C TYR A 38 -3.11 -0.29 -20.88
N PRO A 39 -4.26 -0.32 -21.58
CA PRO A 39 -5.00 0.89 -21.93
C PRO A 39 -5.84 1.37 -20.74
N VAL A 40 -5.62 2.60 -20.28
CA VAL A 40 -6.39 3.24 -19.20
C VAL A 40 -6.68 4.69 -19.59
N GLY A 41 -7.97 5.06 -19.64
CA GLY A 41 -8.39 6.45 -19.89
C GLY A 41 -7.89 7.04 -21.23
N GLY A 42 -7.70 6.20 -22.26
CA GLY A 42 -7.19 6.63 -23.57
C GLY A 42 -5.66 6.75 -23.66
N ALA A 43 -4.93 6.45 -22.59
CA ALA A 43 -3.48 6.32 -22.60
C ALA A 43 -3.05 4.85 -22.46
N PHE A 44 -1.82 4.55 -22.84
CA PHE A 44 -1.23 3.21 -22.75
C PHE A 44 -0.09 3.21 -21.74
N PHE A 45 -0.06 2.21 -20.86
CA PHE A 45 0.89 2.12 -19.76
C PHE A 45 1.64 0.79 -19.77
N THR A 46 2.89 0.82 -19.33
CA THR A 46 3.65 -0.39 -19.00
C THR A 46 3.05 -1.05 -17.76
N ALA A 47 3.25 -2.37 -17.62
CA ALA A 47 2.83 -3.13 -16.45
C ALA A 47 3.26 -2.48 -15.12
N LYS A 48 4.50 -1.96 -15.05
CA LYS A 48 5.01 -1.26 -13.87
C LYS A 48 4.18 -0.02 -13.53
N LYS A 49 3.89 0.83 -14.53
CA LYS A 49 3.11 2.05 -14.32
C LYS A 49 1.66 1.73 -13.98
N ARG A 50 1.10 0.70 -14.61
CA ARG A 50 -0.24 0.19 -14.31
C ARG A 50 -0.33 -0.33 -12.87
N MET A 51 0.67 -1.06 -12.39
CA MET A 51 0.75 -1.50 -10.99
C MET A 51 0.75 -0.32 -10.01
N MET A 52 1.55 0.72 -10.28
CA MET A 52 1.55 1.92 -9.45
C MET A 52 0.17 2.60 -9.42
N GLN A 53 -0.49 2.69 -10.58
CA GLN A 53 -1.86 3.22 -10.66
C GLN A 53 -2.85 2.37 -9.88
N HIS A 54 -2.79 1.04 -10.02
CA HIS A 54 -3.62 0.11 -9.26
C HIS A 54 -3.49 0.33 -7.74
N ILE A 55 -2.25 0.43 -7.23
CA ILE A 55 -2.01 0.72 -5.81
C ILE A 55 -2.69 2.04 -5.41
N THR A 56 -2.52 3.09 -6.23
CA THR A 56 -3.16 4.38 -5.96
C THR A 56 -4.68 4.33 -5.98
N GLU A 57 -5.25 3.65 -6.98
CA GLU A 57 -6.68 3.60 -7.24
C GLU A 57 -7.43 2.70 -6.23
N HIS A 58 -6.80 1.61 -5.77
CA HIS A 58 -7.48 0.58 -4.97
C HIS A 58 -7.01 0.53 -3.52
N HIS A 59 -5.83 1.06 -3.24
CA HIS A 59 -5.22 1.03 -1.90
C HIS A 59 -4.80 2.43 -1.38
N GLY A 60 -4.93 3.48 -2.21
CA GLY A 60 -4.55 4.84 -1.85
C GLY A 60 -3.04 5.03 -1.83
N THR A 61 -2.45 5.14 -0.65
CA THR A 61 -0.98 5.14 -0.53
C THR A 61 -0.49 3.81 0.00
N VAL A 62 0.75 3.45 -0.27
CA VAL A 62 1.38 2.24 0.29
C VAL A 62 1.25 2.22 1.82
N LEU A 63 1.49 3.36 2.48
CA LEU A 63 1.35 3.45 3.93
C LEU A 63 -0.10 3.25 4.38
N SER A 64 -1.06 3.91 3.73
CA SER A 64 -2.49 3.72 4.02
C SER A 64 -2.91 2.26 3.88
N ALA A 65 -2.42 1.58 2.83
CA ALA A 65 -2.68 0.18 2.57
C ALA A 65 -2.11 -0.73 3.68
N LEU A 66 -0.87 -0.48 4.10
CA LEU A 66 -0.22 -1.21 5.20
C LEU A 66 -0.97 -1.02 6.53
N LEU A 67 -1.41 0.21 6.83
CA LEU A 67 -2.15 0.51 8.05
C LEU A 67 -3.59 -0.04 8.03
N ALA A 68 -4.14 -0.32 6.85
CA ALA A 68 -5.46 -0.94 6.69
C ALA A 68 -5.44 -2.48 6.80
N LEU A 69 -4.26 -3.10 6.88
CA LEU A 69 -4.16 -4.55 7.10
C LEU A 69 -4.73 -4.96 8.46
N PRO A 70 -5.26 -6.20 8.59
CA PRO A 70 -5.80 -6.69 9.85
C PRO A 70 -4.81 -6.57 11.01
N LYS A 71 -5.33 -6.35 12.22
CA LYS A 71 -4.52 -6.21 13.45
C LYS A 71 -3.65 -7.45 13.71
N GLU A 72 -4.09 -8.63 13.30
CA GLU A 72 -3.35 -9.89 13.43
C GLU A 72 -2.08 -9.88 12.58
N GLN A 73 -2.03 -9.05 11.52
CA GLN A 73 -0.87 -8.88 10.65
C GLN A 73 0.00 -7.71 11.08
N THR A 74 -0.60 -6.57 11.45
CA THR A 74 0.14 -5.35 11.79
C THR A 74 0.61 -5.30 13.24
N GLY A 75 -0.09 -5.98 14.16
CA GLY A 75 0.12 -5.86 15.60
C GLY A 75 -0.30 -4.51 16.19
N LEU A 76 -0.88 -3.61 15.39
CA LEU A 76 -1.20 -2.24 15.81
C LEU A 76 -2.62 -2.16 16.39
N SER A 77 -2.80 -1.36 17.44
CA SER A 77 -4.13 -0.92 17.86
C SER A 77 -4.68 0.14 16.89
N GLU A 78 -6.01 0.32 16.90
CA GLU A 78 -6.66 1.37 16.12
C GLU A 78 -6.07 2.75 16.40
N SER A 79 -5.82 3.08 17.67
CA SER A 79 -5.20 4.35 18.06
C SER A 79 -3.77 4.52 17.52
N GLN A 80 -2.98 3.43 17.47
CA GLN A 80 -1.64 3.47 16.87
C GLN A 80 -1.70 3.67 15.36
N GLN A 81 -2.65 3.04 14.67
CA GLN A 81 -2.89 3.25 13.24
C GLN A 81 -3.27 4.70 12.95
N GLU A 82 -4.17 5.28 13.73
CA GLU A 82 -4.60 6.67 13.59
C GLU A 82 -3.43 7.66 13.77
N ILE A 83 -2.60 7.46 14.80
CA ILE A 83 -1.38 8.27 15.02
C ILE A 83 -0.46 8.24 13.79
N LEU A 84 -0.19 7.04 13.25
CA LEU A 84 0.70 6.87 12.09
C LEU A 84 0.13 7.53 10.83
N GLN A 85 -1.19 7.48 10.63
CA GLN A 85 -1.84 8.20 9.53
C GLN A 85 -1.73 9.72 9.68
N LEU A 86 -1.82 10.25 10.90
CA LEU A 86 -1.68 11.69 11.16
C LEU A 86 -0.24 12.17 10.95
N PHE A 87 0.77 11.39 11.37
CA PHE A 87 2.16 11.71 11.09
C PHE A 87 2.46 11.76 9.59
N ALA A 88 1.88 10.84 8.81
CA ALA A 88 2.06 10.82 7.36
C ALA A 88 1.42 12.01 6.63
N GLN A 89 0.53 12.73 7.29
CA GLN A 89 -0.13 13.94 6.78
C GLN A 89 0.60 15.23 7.21
N ASP A 90 1.80 15.12 7.77
CA ASP A 90 2.60 16.25 8.31
C ASP A 90 1.83 17.08 9.37
N VAL A 91 0.91 16.45 10.11
CA VAL A 91 0.18 17.09 11.21
C VAL A 91 1.10 17.22 12.43
N SER A 92 1.12 18.37 13.09
CA SER A 92 1.99 18.60 14.26
C SER A 92 1.56 17.76 15.47
N ASP A 93 2.53 17.34 16.28
CA ASP A 93 2.32 16.57 17.52
C ASP A 93 1.27 17.19 18.44
N THR A 94 1.26 18.52 18.56
CA THR A 94 0.27 19.27 19.35
C THR A 94 -1.17 19.08 18.84
N VAL A 95 -1.36 19.06 17.53
CA VAL A 95 -2.67 18.86 16.89
C VAL A 95 -3.07 17.38 16.98
N ILE A 96 -2.11 16.46 16.87
CA ILE A 96 -2.33 15.02 17.05
C ILE A 96 -2.79 14.72 18.49
N ALA A 97 -2.09 15.25 19.49
CA ALA A 97 -2.45 15.11 20.90
C ALA A 97 -3.87 15.62 21.20
N GLN A 98 -4.22 16.79 20.66
CA GLN A 98 -5.58 17.34 20.76
C GLN A 98 -6.64 16.45 20.10
N ARG A 99 -6.39 15.92 18.90
CA ARG A 99 -7.34 15.04 18.19
C ARG A 99 -7.59 13.74 18.94
N LEU A 100 -6.57 13.21 19.59
CA LEU A 100 -6.62 11.92 20.30
C LEU A 100 -7.02 12.05 21.78
N GLY A 101 -7.21 13.28 22.28
CA GLY A 101 -7.53 13.53 23.68
C GLY A 101 -6.41 13.13 24.65
N ILE A 102 -5.15 13.15 24.19
CA ILE A 102 -3.96 12.83 24.98
C ILE A 102 -3.36 14.16 25.45
N SER A 103 -3.13 14.29 26.76
CA SER A 103 -2.55 15.48 27.41
C SER A 103 -1.05 15.35 27.62
#